data_AF-A0A949TXZ8-F1
#
_entry.id   AF-A0A949TXZ8-F1
#
_cell.length_a   1.000
_cell.length_b   1.000
_cell.length_c   1.000
_cell.angle_alpha   90.00
_cell.angle_beta   90.00
_cell.angle_gamma   90.00
#
_symmetry.space_group_name_H-M   'P 1'
#
loop_
_entity.id
_entity.type
_entity.pdbx_description
1 polymer ?
#
loop_
_entity_poly.entity_id
_entity_poly.type
_entity_poly.pdbx_seq_one_letter_code
_entity_poly.pdbx_strand_id
1 'polypeptide(L)' 'MGDSRGQDATATAYVVEDDESIRTLWRWLMESNGIAVRTFSTAPEFIESYVPGE' A
#
# COMPACT_ATOMS: atom_id res chain seq x y z
N MET A 1 -13.10 30.14 -12.71
CA MET A 1 -13.81 29.26 -11.75
C MET A 1 -13.00 27.98 -11.70
N GLY A 2 -12.07 27.89 -10.74
CA GLY A 2 -11.16 26.75 -10.63
C GLY A 2 -11.86 25.60 -9.92
N ASP A 3 -11.98 24.46 -10.60
CA ASP A 3 -12.28 23.20 -9.94
C ASP A 3 -10.94 22.56 -9.57
N SER A 4 -10.35 23.05 -8.47
CA SER A 4 -9.23 22.39 -7.82
C SER A 4 -9.78 21.15 -7.11
N ARG A 5 -10.01 20.08 -7.87
CA ARG A 5 -10.13 18.74 -7.29
C ARG A 5 -8.92 18.58 -6.39
N GLY A 6 -9.19 18.37 -5.10
CA GLY A 6 -8.17 18.29 -4.05
C GLY A 6 -7.03 17.38 -4.52
N GLN A 7 -5.81 17.77 -4.17
CA GLN A 7 -4.61 16.95 -4.43
C GLN A 7 -4.94 15.52 -4.02
N ASP A 8 -5.09 14.61 -5.00
CA ASP A 8 -5.45 13.22 -4.75
C ASP A 8 -4.37 12.66 -3.84
N ALA A 9 -4.75 12.36 -2.59
CA ALA A 9 -3.86 11.64 -1.68
C ALA A 9 -3.49 10.35 -2.41
N THR A 10 -2.20 10.17 -2.70
CA THR A 10 -1.71 8.99 -3.41
C THR A 10 -2.05 7.76 -2.58
N ALA A 11 -3.08 7.02 -3.02
CA ALA A 11 -3.56 5.85 -2.33
C ALA A 11 -2.44 4.82 -2.19
N THR A 12 -2.23 4.31 -0.97
CA THR A 12 -1.25 3.25 -0.69
C THR A 12 -1.97 1.90 -0.64
N ALA A 13 -1.48 0.93 -1.41
CA ALA A 13 -1.92 -0.46 -1.33
C ALA A 13 -1.24 -1.17 -0.14
N TYR A 14 -2.00 -1.90 0.66
CA TYR A 14 -1.48 -2.73 1.75
C TYR A 14 -1.72 -4.19 1.40
N VAL A 15 -0.67 -5.00 1.36
CA VAL A 15 -0.72 -6.43 1.01
C VAL A 15 -0.32 -7.25 2.22
N VAL A 16 -1.19 -8.16 2.66
CA VAL A 16 -0.89 -9.13 3.73
C VAL A 16 -0.78 -10.51 3.10
N GLU A 17 0.40 -11.10 3.16
CA GLU A 17 0.75 -12.33 2.44
C GLU A 17 1.86 -13.04 3.22
N ASP A 18 1.75 -14.32 3.54
CA ASP A 18 2.68 -15.04 4.41
C ASP A 18 3.95 -15.51 3.69
N ASP A 19 3.89 -15.72 2.37
CA ASP A 19 5.07 -16.08 1.58
C ASP A 19 5.93 -14.86 1.17
N GLU A 20 7.23 -14.91 1.49
CA GLU A 20 8.19 -13.84 1.21
C GLU A 20 8.41 -13.60 -0.28
N SER A 21 8.43 -14.67 -1.09
CA SER A 21 8.65 -14.57 -2.53
C SER A 21 7.45 -13.88 -3.21
N ILE A 22 6.23 -14.20 -2.77
CA ILE A 22 5.00 -13.57 -3.26
C ILE A 22 4.93 -12.10 -2.81
N ARG A 23 5.28 -11.78 -1.56
CA ARG A 23 5.37 -10.37 -1.10
C ARG A 23 6.36 -9.56 -1.94
N THR A 24 7.49 -10.16 -2.29
CA THR A 24 8.51 -9.51 -3.13
C THR A 24 7.98 -9.25 -4.53
N LEU A 25 7.27 -10.22 -5.12
CA LEU A 25 6.60 -10.08 -6.41
C LEU A 25 5.58 -8.93 -6.40
N TRP A 26 4.71 -8.87 -5.37
CA TRP A 26 3.72 -7.81 -5.24
C TRP A 26 4.35 -6.42 -5.12
N ARG A 27 5.41 -6.30 -4.32
CA ARG A 27 6.12 -5.04 -4.16
C ARG A 27 6.66 -4.55 -5.50
N TRP A 28 7.41 -5.39 -6.20
CA TRP A 28 7.96 -5.06 -7.51
C TRP A 28 6.88 -4.67 -8.52
N LEU A 29 5.79 -5.43 -8.60
CA LEU A 29 4.71 -5.19 -9.57
C LEU A 29 4.04 -3.84 -9.32
N MET A 30 3.69 -3.53 -8.07
CA MET A 30 3.01 -2.29 -7.71
C MET A 30 3.92 -1.07 -7.92
N GLU A 31 5.15 -1.14 -7.41
CA GLU A 31 6.13 -0.05 -7.56
C GLU A 31 6.44 0.24 -9.03
N SER A 32 6.58 -0.80 -9.87
CA SER A 32 6.83 -0.64 -11.31
C SER A 32 5.67 0.05 -12.05
N ASN A 33 4.47 0.01 -11.48
CA ASN A 33 3.28 0.67 -12.00
C ASN A 33 2.97 2.01 -11.30
N GLY A 34 3.89 2.53 -10.49
CA GLY A 34 3.73 3.81 -9.79
C GLY A 34 2.74 3.77 -8.62
N ILE A 35 2.43 2.59 -8.11
CA ILE A 35 1.51 2.40 -6.99
C ILE A 35 2.33 2.29 -5.70
N ALA A 36 2.08 3.18 -4.74
CA ALA A 36 2.65 3.06 -3.41
C ALA A 36 2.14 1.78 -2.74
N VAL A 37 3.04 0.97 -2.19
CA VAL A 37 2.69 -0.32 -1.58
C VAL A 37 3.42 -0.55 -0.28
N ARG A 38 2.75 -1.17 0.69
CA ARG A 38 3.35 -1.75 1.90
C ARG A 38 2.95 -3.22 2.02
N THR A 39 3.89 -4.08 2.38
CA THR A 39 3.65 -5.52 2.48
C THR A 39 3.92 -6.03 3.90
N PHE A 40 3.10 -6.97 4.36
CA PHE A 40 3.14 -7.54 5.71
C PHE A 40 3.06 -9.06 5.64
N SER A 41 3.78 -9.73 6.52
CA SER A 41 3.78 -11.20 6.60
C SER A 41 2.55 -11.77 7.30
N THR A 42 1.92 -10.97 8.17
CA THR A 42 0.76 -11.41 8.95
C THR A 42 -0.24 -10.28 9.17
N ALA A 43 -1.50 -10.63 9.46
CA ALA A 43 -2.54 -9.65 9.77
C ALA A 43 -2.27 -8.84 11.07
N PRO A 44 -1.75 -9.43 12.17
CA PRO A 44 -1.40 -8.65 13.35
C PRO A 44 -0.34 -7.58 13.06
N GLU A 45 0.70 -7.91 12.30
CA GLU A 45 1.74 -6.97 11.87
C GLU A 45 1.14 -5.77 11.10
N PHE A 46 0.17 -6.05 10.21
CA PHE A 46 -0.56 -5.00 9.52
C PHE A 46 -1.38 -4.14 10.49
N ILE A 47 -2.18 -4.76 11.37
CA ILE A 47 -3.06 -4.03 12.31
C ILE A 47 -2.25 -3.14 13.25
N GLU A 48 -1.10 -3.59 13.73
CA GLU A 48 -0.20 -2.81 14.59
C GLU A 48 0.44 -1.62 13.87
N SER A 49 0.64 -1.72 12.55
CA SER A 49 1.28 -0.68 11.74
C SER A 49 0.31 0.28 11.05
N TYR A 50 -0.98 -0.07 10.96
CA TYR A 50 -1.98 0.70 10.24
C TYR A 50 -2.67 1.74 11.14
N VAL A 51 -2.59 3.01 10.75
CA VAL A 51 -3.28 4.12 11.40
C VAL A 51 -4.44 4.59 10.50
N PRO A 52 -5.70 4.37 10.89
CA PRO A 52 -6.84 4.82 10.09
C PRO A 52 -6.90 6.34 10.00
N GLY A 53 -6.97 6.89 8.78
CA GLY A 53 -7.22 8.31 8.53
C GLY A 53 -5.98 9.22 8.53
N GLU A 54 -4.77 8.65 8.63
CA GLU A 54 -3.53 9.32 8.18
C GLU A 54 -3.36 9.28 6.65
#